data_AF-A0A2V5Q699-F1
#
_entry.id   AF-A0A2V5Q699-F1
#
_cell.length_a   1.000
_cell.length_b   1.000
_cell.length_c   1.000
_cell.angle_alpha   90.00
_cell.angle_beta   90.00
_cell.angle_gamma   90.00
#
_symmetry.space_group_name_H-M   'P 1'
#
loop_
_entity.id
_entity.type
_entity.pdbx_description
1 polymer ?
#
loop_
_entity_poly.entity_id
_entity_poly.type
_entity_poly.pdbx_seq_one_letter_code
_entity_poly.pdbx_strand_id
1 'polypeptide(L)' 'MDKPTAIAQIRQACKNLAVELMRIHPAVPALGHKATQDDIYKALFEITTQVEVIKKRLSKLESGADTPET' A
#
# COMPACT_ATOMS: atom_id res chain seq x y z
N MET A 1 6.91 21.43 -6.75
CA MET A 1 7.07 20.06 -7.26
C MET A 1 6.12 19.89 -8.43
N ASP A 2 6.59 19.31 -9.53
CA ASP A 2 5.75 19.04 -10.71
C ASP A 2 5.02 17.68 -10.60
N LYS A 3 4.08 17.42 -11.52
CA LYS A 3 3.27 16.19 -11.54
C LYS A 3 4.15 14.93 -11.61
N PRO A 4 5.13 14.80 -12.52
CA PRO A 4 6.00 13.61 -12.56
C PRO A 4 6.76 13.36 -11.25
N THR A 5 7.30 14.41 -10.64
CA THR A 5 8.03 14.31 -9.37
C THR A 5 7.11 13.88 -8.23
N ALA A 6 5.88 14.42 -8.17
CA ALA A 6 4.90 14.02 -7.17
C ALA A 6 4.50 12.54 -7.32
N ILE A 7 4.28 12.08 -8.54
CA ILE A 7 3.94 10.67 -8.83
C ILE A 7 5.09 9.75 -8.41
N ALA A 8 6.34 10.11 -8.75
CA ALA A 8 7.52 9.34 -8.37
C ALA A 8 7.67 9.26 -6.84
N GLN A 9 7.47 10.38 -6.13
CA GLN A 9 7.51 10.43 -4.67
C GLN A 9 6.45 9.50 -4.04
N ILE A 10 5.21 9.53 -4.54
CA ILE A 10 4.14 8.67 -4.01
C ILE A 10 4.42 7.19 -4.31
N ARG A 11 4.88 6.85 -5.52
CA ARG A 11 5.28 5.47 -5.87
C ARG A 11 6.38 4.95 -4.94
N GLN A 12 7.37 5.79 -4.63
CA GLN A 12 8.44 5.43 -3.70
C GLN A 12 7.91 5.24 -2.28
N ALA A 13 7.00 6.09 -1.81
CA ALA A 13 6.36 5.92 -0.51
C ALA A 13 5.56 4.60 -0.43
N CYS A 14 4.79 4.26 -1.46
CA CYS A 14 4.09 2.98 -1.56
C CYS A 14 5.04 1.77 -1.53
N LYS A 15 6.20 1.87 -2.18
CA LYS A 15 7.24 0.84 -2.14
C LYS A 15 7.81 0.67 -0.73
N ASN A 16 8.09 1.77 -0.03
CA ASN A 16 8.60 1.73 1.34
C ASN A 16 7.58 1.09 2.29
N LEU A 17 6.30 1.45 2.18
CA LEU A 17 5.23 0.82 2.96
C LEU A 17 5.19 -0.69 2.75
N ALA A 18 5.28 -1.16 1.49
CA ALA A 18 5.30 -2.59 1.20
C ALA A 18 6.49 -3.31 1.89
N VAL A 19 7.67 -2.67 1.92
CA VAL A 19 8.84 -3.20 2.64
C VAL A 19 8.59 -3.30 4.15
N GLU A 20 7.96 -2.29 4.76
CA GLU A 20 7.62 -2.35 6.19
C GLU A 20 6.59 -3.45 6.49
N LEU A 21 5.57 -3.63 5.64
CA LEU A 21 4.61 -4.74 5.79
C LEU A 21 5.31 -6.11 5.73
N MET A 22 6.31 -6.27 4.86
CA MET A 22 7.15 -7.47 4.79
C MET A 22 8.03 -7.69 6.03
N ARG A 23 8.29 -6.66 6.83
CA ARG A 23 8.97 -6.80 8.13
C ARG A 23 8.00 -7.17 9.25
N ILE A 24 6.79 -6.62 9.22
CA ILE A 24 5.77 -6.89 10.25
C ILE A 24 5.26 -8.32 10.12
N HIS A 25 4.88 -8.76 8.91
CA HIS A 25 4.29 -10.08 8.67
C HIS A 25 5.05 -11.26 9.32
N PRO A 26 6.39 -11.41 9.18
CA PRO A 26 7.14 -12.49 9.82
C PRO A 26 7.32 -12.33 11.33
N ALA A 27 7.08 -11.14 11.91
CA ALA A 27 7.13 -10.93 13.35
C ALA A 27 5.81 -11.32 14.06
N VAL A 28 4.68 -11.31 13.34
CA VAL A 28 3.34 -11.64 13.88
C VAL A 28 3.29 -13.02 14.57
N PRO A 29 3.88 -14.10 14.02
CA PRO A 29 3.89 -15.42 14.67
C PRO A 29 4.50 -15.44 16.07
N ALA A 30 5.46 -14.56 16.36
CA ALA A 30 6.15 -14.53 17.66
C ALA A 30 5.27 -13.99 18.80
N LEU A 31 4.11 -13.38 18.49
CA LEU A 31 3.20 -12.81 19.49
C LEU A 31 2.49 -13.87 20.36
N GLY A 32 2.41 -15.13 19.90
CA GLY A 32 1.80 -16.23 20.66
C GLY A 32 0.31 -16.08 20.99
N HIS A 33 -0.36 -15.03 20.51
CA HIS A 33 -1.75 -14.73 20.81
C HIS A 33 -2.61 -14.74 19.54
N LYS A 34 -3.28 -15.87 19.28
CA LYS A 34 -3.94 -16.15 17.99
C LYS A 34 -4.92 -15.06 17.55
N ALA A 35 -5.80 -14.58 18.44
CA ALA A 35 -6.79 -13.58 18.06
C ALA A 35 -6.13 -12.27 17.58
N THR A 36 -5.09 -11.81 18.29
CA THR A 36 -4.34 -10.62 17.88
C THR A 36 -3.55 -10.85 16.59
N GLN A 37 -3.00 -12.05 16.40
CA GLN A 37 -2.31 -12.40 15.15
C GLN A 37 -3.25 -12.32 13.95
N ASP A 38 -4.44 -12.90 14.07
CA ASP A 38 -5.48 -12.88 13.03
C ASP A 38 -5.90 -11.44 12.69
N ASP A 39 -6.12 -10.60 13.71
CA ASP A 39 -6.46 -9.18 13.53
C ASP A 39 -5.35 -8.40 12.83
N ILE A 40 -4.08 -8.65 13.18
CA ILE A 40 -2.93 -8.01 12.52
C ILE A 40 -2.81 -8.47 11.06
N TYR A 41 -2.97 -9.76 10.76
CA TYR A 41 -2.93 -10.24 9.38
C TYR A 41 -4.02 -9.61 8.51
N LYS A 42 -5.23 -9.47 9.06
CA LYS A 42 -6.32 -8.75 8.39
C LYS A 42 -5.94 -7.30 8.12
N ALA A 43 -5.40 -6.59 9.10
CA ALA A 43 -4.95 -5.21 8.94
C ALA A 43 -3.83 -5.09 7.88
N LEU A 44 -2.85 -5.99 7.88
CA LEU A 44 -1.76 -6.02 6.88
C LEU A 44 -2.31 -6.22 5.46
N PHE A 45 -3.31 -7.10 5.29
CA PHE A 45 -3.97 -7.32 4.01
C PHE A 45 -4.74 -6.08 3.53
N GLU A 46 -5.48 -5.42 4.43
CA GLU A 46 -6.22 -4.19 4.12
C GLU A 46 -5.26 -3.06 3.69
N ILE A 47 -4.16 -2.85 4.41
CA ILE A 47 -3.15 -1.84 4.07
C ILE A 47 -2.52 -2.17 2.70
N THR A 48 -2.16 -3.43 2.46
CA THR A 48 -1.61 -3.87 1.16
C THR A 48 -2.58 -3.55 0.03
N THR A 49 -3.87 -3.82 0.23
CA THR A 49 -4.93 -3.53 -0.76
C THR A 49 -5.02 -2.03 -1.05
N GLN A 50 -4.98 -1.18 -0.03
CA GLN A 50 -5.03 0.27 -0.21
C GLN A 50 -3.78 0.82 -0.93
N VAL A 51 -2.60 0.25 -0.66
CA VAL A 51 -1.37 0.59 -1.41
C VAL A 51 -1.52 0.24 -2.89
N GLU A 52 -2.15 -0.88 -3.24
CA GLU A 52 -2.44 -1.21 -4.64
C GLU A 52 -3.45 -0.25 -5.29
N VAL A 53 -4.48 0.19 -4.56
CA VAL A 53 -5.44 1.18 -5.05
C VAL A 53 -4.72 2.49 -5.41
N ILE A 54 -3.85 2.99 -4.55
CA ILE A 54 -3.06 4.21 -4.80
C ILE A 54 -2.20 4.04 -6.06
N LYS A 55 -1.44 2.95 -6.16
CA LYS A 55 -0.60 2.68 -7.35
C LYS A 55 -1.40 2.62 -8.64
N LYS A 56 -2.58 1.98 -8.61
CA LYS A 56 -3.49 1.91 -9.78
C LYS A 56 -3.98 3.29 -10.20
N ARG A 57 -4.34 4.16 -9.24
CA ARG A 57 -4.76 5.54 -9.53
C ARG A 57 -3.63 6.34 -10.16
N LEU A 58 -2.40 6.23 -9.66
CA LEU A 58 -1.23 6.87 -10.29
C LEU A 58 -1.01 6.39 -11.72
N SER A 59 -1.09 5.08 -11.98
CA SER A 59 -0.94 4.54 -13.33
C SER A 59 -2.03 5.06 -14.29
N LYS A 60 -3.29 5.16 -13.86
CA LYS A 60 -4.38 5.74 -14.67
C LYS A 60 -4.14 7.23 -14.95
N LEU A 61 -3.66 7.97 -13.95
CA LEU A 61 -3.35 9.40 -14.07
C LEU A 61 -2.19 9.68 -15.03
N GLU A 62 -1.21 8.77 -15.11
CA GLU A 62 -0.11 8.83 -16.07
C GLU A 62 -0.56 8.44 -17.49
N SER A 63 -1.44 7.46 -17.62
CA SER A 63 -1.94 7.00 -18.93
C SER A 63 -3.00 7.90 -19.54
N GLY A 64 -3.44 8.96 -18.84
CA GLY A 64 -4.55 9.82 -19.26
C GLY A 64 -5.92 9.14 -19.22
N ALA A 65 -6.00 7.94 -18.62
CA ALA A 65 -7.24 7.16 -18.50
C ALA A 65 -7.98 7.45 -17.18
N ASP A 66 -7.50 8.41 -16.39
CA ASP A 66 -8.19 8.90 -15.19
C ASP A 66 -9.26 9.91 -15.62
N THR A 67 -10.36 9.40 -16.17
CA THR A 67 -11.60 10.18 -16.30
C THR A 67 -12.23 10.30 -14.91
N PRO A 68 -12.54 11.51 -14.43
CA PRO A 68 -13.40 11.64 -13.25
C PRO A 68 -14.72 10.96 -13.58
N GLU A 69 -15.12 9.97 -12.78
CA GLU A 69 -16.52 9.52 -12.79
C GLU A 69 -17.34 10.73 -12.31
N THR A 70 -18.05 11.37 -13.24
CA THR A 70 -19.09 12.37 -12.97
C THR A 70 -20.24 11.75 -12.19
#